data_AF-A0A6I2W0W0-F1
#
_entry.id   AF-A0A6I2W0W0-F1
#
_cell.length_a   1.000
_cell.length_b   1.000
_cell.length_c   1.000
_cell.angle_alpha   90.00
_cell.angle_beta   90.00
_cell.angle_gamma   90.00
#
_symmetry.space_group_name_H-M   'P 1'
#
loop_
_entity.id
_entity.type
_entity.pdbx_description
1 polymer ?
#
loop_
_entity_poly.entity_id
_entity_poly.type
_entity_poly.pdbx_seq_one_letter_code
_entity_poly.pdbx_strand_id
1 'polypeptide(L)'
;MSVTTPAWLRGVTAPNPGPMTLQGTNTWILGIDGLVVVDPGPLDESHLLDVAMHGAIEHIFLTHGHGDHSDGALRLHELTGAPVSAWDERHVSHGEKLTDAMTLEIAGLNIEI
;
A
#
# COMPACT_ATOMS: atom_id res chain seq x y z
N MET A 1 -3.60 26.28 7.61
CA MET A 1 -2.15 25.97 7.59
C MET A 1 -1.93 25.09 6.38
N SER A 2 -1.08 25.48 5.42
CA SER A 2 -0.76 24.60 4.28
C SER A 2 0.30 23.62 4.75
N VAL A 3 -0.04 22.34 4.84
CA VAL A 3 0.94 21.28 5.07
C VAL A 3 1.54 20.94 3.70
N THR A 4 2.84 21.11 3.54
CA THR A 4 3.54 20.68 2.34
C THR A 4 3.82 19.19 2.46
N THR A 5 3.28 18.40 1.54
CA THR A 5 3.61 16.97 1.45
C THR A 5 5.06 16.83 1.00
N PRO A 6 5.90 16.04 1.69
CA PRO A 6 7.28 15.82 1.26
C PRO A 6 7.31 15.07 -0.08
N ALA A 7 8.37 15.27 -0.87
CA ALA A 7 8.48 14.69 -2.21
C ALA A 7 8.45 13.15 -2.26
N TRP A 8 8.72 12.49 -1.13
CA TRP A 8 8.69 11.03 -1.00
C TRP A 8 7.31 10.47 -0.64
N LEU A 9 6.30 11.31 -0.38
CA LEU A 9 4.97 10.87 0.05
C LEU A 9 3.91 11.29 -0.97
N ARG A 10 3.11 10.32 -1.41
CA ARG A 10 1.98 10.55 -2.31
C ARG A 10 0.76 9.78 -1.78
N GLY A 11 -0.43 10.35 -1.94
CA GLY A 11 -1.69 9.70 -1.60
C GLY A 11 -2.57 9.60 -2.84
N VAL A 12 -3.13 8.41 -3.07
CA VAL A 12 -4.07 8.12 -4.16
C VAL A 12 -5.36 7.60 -3.52
N THR A 13 -6.47 8.31 -3.73
CA THR A 13 -7.75 7.93 -3.15
C THR A 13 -8.51 7.00 -4.10
N ALA A 14 -8.82 5.79 -3.64
CA ALA A 14 -9.58 4.81 -4.40
C ALA A 14 -11.03 5.29 -4.65
N PRO A 15 -11.66 4.89 -5.77
CA PRO A 15 -13.00 5.34 -6.15
C PRO A 15 -14.11 4.57 -5.40
N ASN A 16 -13.99 4.43 -4.08
CA ASN A 16 -14.91 3.68 -3.21
C ASN A 16 -15.50 4.52 -2.06
N PRO A 17 -16.13 5.68 -2.33
CA PRO A 17 -16.71 6.51 -1.27
C PRO A 17 -17.87 5.82 -0.55
N GLY A 18 -18.04 6.10 0.75
CA GLY A 18 -19.08 5.47 1.55
C GLY A 18 -19.08 5.89 3.01
N PRO A 19 -20.05 5.38 3.82
CA PRO A 19 -20.16 5.74 5.24
C PRO A 19 -18.91 5.39 6.07
N MET A 20 -18.19 4.34 5.67
CA MET A 20 -16.98 3.86 6.36
C MET A 20 -15.70 4.41 5.72
N THR A 21 -15.67 4.57 4.39
CA THR A 21 -14.50 4.97 3.60
C THR A 21 -14.45 6.48 3.30
N LEU A 22 -15.49 7.23 3.67
CA LEU A 22 -15.63 8.66 3.41
C LEU A 22 -15.51 8.98 1.91
N GLN A 23 -14.45 9.67 1.49
CA GLN A 23 -14.16 9.99 0.10
C GLN A 23 -13.59 8.79 -0.67
N GLY A 24 -13.14 7.76 0.03
CA GLY A 24 -12.47 6.58 -0.49
C GLY A 24 -11.28 6.18 0.39
N THR A 25 -10.79 4.95 0.21
CA THR A 25 -9.57 4.49 0.87
C THR A 25 -8.39 5.30 0.33
N ASN A 26 -7.51 5.78 1.21
CA ASN A 26 -6.25 6.38 0.79
C ASN A 26 -5.17 5.29 0.69
N THR A 27 -4.72 5.03 -0.53
CA THR A 27 -3.49 4.28 -0.79
C THR A 27 -2.30 5.23 -0.69
N TRP A 28 -1.33 4.89 0.15
CA TRP A 28 -0.13 5.70 0.33
C TRP A 28 1.04 5.10 -0.43
N ILE A 29 1.79 5.95 -1.12
CA ILE A 29 2.98 5.59 -1.88
C ILE A 29 4.16 6.35 -1.29
N LEU A 30 5.14 5.61 -0.78
CA LEU A 30 6.30 6.10 -0.04
C LEU A 30 7.58 5.83 -0.85
N GLY A 31 8.49 6.80 -0.92
CA GLY A 31 9.79 6.64 -1.58
C GLY A 31 10.00 7.56 -2.78
N ILE A 32 11.17 7.42 -3.41
CA ILE A 32 11.62 8.23 -4.56
C ILE A 32 11.91 7.33 -5.76
N ASP A 33 12.94 6.49 -5.67
CA ASP A 33 13.36 5.59 -6.76
C ASP A 33 12.71 4.21 -6.65
N GLY A 34 12.79 3.61 -5.46
CA GLY A 34 11.97 2.48 -5.04
C GLY A 34 10.73 2.97 -4.29
N LEU A 35 9.62 2.28 -4.46
CA LEU A 35 8.35 2.66 -3.86
C LEU A 35 7.78 1.58 -2.95
N VAL A 36 7.18 2.00 -1.85
CA VAL A 36 6.38 1.15 -0.96
C VAL A 36 4.93 1.61 -1.03
N VAL A 37 4.01 0.66 -1.14
CA VAL A 37 2.57 0.91 -1.06
C VAL A 37 2.05 0.49 0.30
N VAL A 38 1.25 1.34 0.94
CA VAL A 38 0.45 1.00 2.12
C VAL A 38 -1.02 1.06 1.75
N ASP A 39 -1.72 -0.04 1.98
CA ASP A 39 -3.14 -0.24 1.70
C ASP A 39 -3.52 0.02 0.23
N PRO A 40 -3.37 -0.98 -0.66
CA PRO A 40 -3.63 -0.85 -2.08
C PRO A 40 -5.10 -0.56 -2.42
N GLY A 41 -6.00 -0.70 -1.44
CA GLY A 41 -7.41 -0.36 -1.59
C GLY A 41 -8.28 -1.58 -1.95
N PRO A 42 -9.51 -1.34 -2.40
CA PRO A 42 -10.39 -2.40 -2.89
C PRO A 42 -9.83 -3.04 -4.17
N LEU A 43 -10.43 -4.16 -4.60
CA LEU A 43 -10.18 -4.74 -5.91
C LEU A 43 -10.83 -3.89 -7.01
N ASP A 44 -10.23 -2.73 -7.29
CA ASP A 44 -10.57 -1.84 -8.40
C ASP A 44 -9.39 -1.77 -9.39
N GLU A 45 -9.55 -2.38 -10.56
CA GLU A 45 -8.47 -2.50 -11.54
C GLU A 45 -7.93 -1.14 -12.00
N SER A 46 -8.78 -0.11 -12.11
CA SER A 46 -8.35 1.21 -12.57
C SER A 46 -7.48 1.93 -11.55
N HIS A 47 -7.86 1.84 -10.28
CA HIS A 47 -7.07 2.34 -9.15
C HIS A 47 -5.74 1.61 -9.02
N LEU A 48 -5.74 0.28 -9.13
CA LEU A 48 -4.50 -0.51 -9.00
C LEU A 48 -3.52 -0.26 -10.16
N LEU A 49 -4.02 -0.06 -11.38
CA LEU A 49 -3.18 0.37 -12.49
C LEU A 49 -2.62 1.78 -12.28
N ASP A 50 -3.40 2.72 -11.75
CA ASP A 50 -2.93 4.07 -11.40
C ASP A 50 -1.80 4.01 -10.35
N VAL A 51 -2.01 3.25 -9.28
CA VAL A 51 -0.99 3.00 -8.25
C VAL A 51 0.28 2.40 -8.86
N ALA A 52 0.16 1.35 -9.70
CA ALA A 52 1.30 0.69 -10.34
C ALA A 52 2.09 1.61 -11.29
N MET A 53 1.46 2.60 -11.90
CA MET A 53 2.12 3.55 -12.82
C MET A 53 3.02 4.56 -12.10
N HIS A 54 2.99 4.65 -10.77
CA HIS A 54 3.86 5.57 -10.02
C HIS A 54 5.34 5.22 -10.10
N GLY A 55 5.70 3.96 -10.37
CA GLY A 55 7.09 3.54 -10.51
C GLY A 55 7.34 2.10 -10.07
N ALA A 56 8.59 1.80 -9.71
CA ALA A 56 9.00 0.48 -9.24
C ALA A 56 8.51 0.26 -7.80
N ILE A 57 7.39 -0.44 -7.64
CA ILE A 57 6.88 -0.84 -6.34
C ILE A 57 7.69 -2.03 -5.86
N GLU A 58 8.40 -1.86 -4.75
CA GLU A 58 9.24 -2.89 -4.14
C GLU A 58 8.51 -3.67 -3.07
N HIS A 59 7.47 -3.09 -2.43
CA HIS A 59 6.75 -3.76 -1.35
C HIS A 59 5.35 -3.20 -1.15
N ILE A 60 4.44 -4.07 -0.70
CA ILE A 60 3.05 -3.73 -0.36
C ILE A 60 2.81 -4.11 1.11
N PHE A 61 2.32 -3.18 1.90
CA PHE A 61 1.91 -3.40 3.29
C PHE A 61 0.42 -3.23 3.46
N LEU A 62 -0.15 -4.07 4.34
CA LEU A 62 -1.52 -3.93 4.81
C LEU A 62 -1.54 -3.51 6.26
N THR A 63 -2.27 -2.43 6.55
CA THR A 63 -2.51 -1.99 7.93
C THR A 63 -3.42 -2.98 8.66
N HIS A 64 -4.43 -3.52 7.97
CA HIS A 64 -5.35 -4.53 8.49
C HIS A 64 -6.09 -5.25 7.34
N GLY A 65 -6.94 -6.22 7.68
CA GLY A 65 -7.56 -7.14 6.72
C GLY A 65 -8.97 -6.76 6.23
N HIS A 66 -9.42 -5.51 6.38
CA HIS A 66 -10.70 -5.13 5.76
C HIS A 66 -10.52 -4.93 4.25
N GLY A 67 -11.51 -5.36 3.46
CA GLY A 67 -11.39 -5.45 2.01
C GLY A 67 -11.20 -4.11 1.29
N ASP A 68 -11.65 -3.00 1.89
CA ASP A 68 -11.38 -1.66 1.38
C ASP A 68 -9.90 -1.27 1.44
N HIS A 69 -9.07 -2.02 2.18
CA HIS A 69 -7.62 -1.92 2.22
C HIS A 69 -6.92 -3.10 1.56
N SER A 70 -7.41 -4.34 1.76
CA SER A 70 -6.68 -5.57 1.46
C SER A 70 -7.03 -6.25 0.12
N ASP A 71 -8.23 -6.03 -0.43
CA ASP A 71 -8.70 -6.81 -1.58
C ASP A 71 -7.86 -6.57 -2.84
N GLY A 72 -7.27 -5.38 -2.99
CA GLY A 72 -6.39 -5.04 -4.09
C GLY A 72 -4.97 -5.61 -4.00
N ALA A 73 -4.57 -6.19 -2.87
CA ALA A 73 -3.16 -6.51 -2.61
C ALA A 73 -2.59 -7.59 -3.52
N LEU A 74 -3.31 -8.70 -3.69
CA LEU A 74 -2.86 -9.78 -4.58
C LEU A 74 -2.80 -9.30 -6.03
N ARG A 75 -3.77 -8.49 -6.46
CA ARG A 75 -3.79 -7.96 -7.82
C ARG A 75 -2.64 -6.97 -8.06
N LEU A 76 -2.33 -6.10 -7.10
CA LEU A 76 -1.18 -5.20 -7.21
C LEU A 76 0.14 -5.98 -7.23
N HIS A 77 0.26 -7.07 -6.47
CA HIS A 77 1.39 -8.00 -6.57
C HIS A 77 1.53 -8.57 -7.98
N GLU A 78 0.45 -9.02 -8.61
CA GLU A 78 0.49 -9.54 -9.99
C GLU A 78 0.94 -8.48 -11.01
N LEU A 79 0.57 -7.22 -10.79
CA LEU A 79 0.92 -6.11 -11.68
C LEU A 79 2.40 -5.70 -11.55
N THR A 80 3.00 -5.86 -10.37
CA THR A 80 4.27 -5.20 -10.01
C THR A 80 5.38 -6.19 -9.65
N GLY A 81 5.02 -7.41 -9.24
CA GLY A 81 5.91 -8.38 -8.61
C GLY A 81 6.20 -8.10 -7.13
N ALA A 82 5.71 -6.99 -6.57
CA ALA A 82 6.01 -6.59 -5.20
C ALA A 82 5.42 -7.58 -4.18
N PRO A 83 6.18 -8.07 -3.19
CA PRO A 83 5.65 -8.88 -2.10
C PRO A 83 4.64 -8.11 -1.25
N VAL A 84 3.68 -8.84 -0.68
CA VAL A 84 2.68 -8.36 0.27
C VAL A 84 3.02 -8.88 1.65
N SER A 85 3.27 -7.96 2.59
CA SER A 85 3.40 -8.24 4.02
C SER A 85 2.20 -7.70 4.79
N ALA A 86 1.75 -8.47 5.78
CA ALA A 86 0.57 -8.13 6.59
C ALA A 86 0.69 -8.77 7.98
N TRP A 87 -0.04 -8.23 8.95
CA TRP A 87 -0.14 -8.84 10.29
C TRP A 87 -0.82 -10.21 10.27
N ASP A 88 -1.91 -10.31 9.52
CA ASP A 88 -2.67 -11.54 9.33
C ASP A 88 -2.07 -12.36 8.19
N GLU A 89 -1.57 -13.55 8.52
CA GLU A 89 -0.93 -14.48 7.57
C GLU A 89 -1.79 -14.80 6.35
N ARG A 90 -3.12 -14.69 6.48
CA ARG A 90 -4.06 -14.92 5.37
C ARG A 90 -3.91 -13.91 4.23
N HIS A 91 -3.32 -12.75 4.50
CA HIS A 91 -3.10 -11.71 3.50
C HIS A 91 -1.63 -11.60 3.06
N VAL A 92 -0.73 -12.44 3.59
CA VAL A 92 0.68 -12.45 3.17
C VAL A 92 0.80 -13.15 1.81
N SER A 93 1.53 -12.53 0.88
CA SER A 93 1.84 -13.09 -0.44
C SER A 93 3.27 -12.75 -0.82
N HIS A 94 4.16 -13.74 -0.86
CA HIS A 94 5.60 -13.59 -1.19
C HIS A 94 6.40 -12.64 -0.27
N GLY A 95 5.76 -12.01 0.71
CA GLY A 95 6.38 -11.24 1.78
C GLY A 95 6.43 -12.03 3.10
N GLU A 96 6.33 -11.31 4.20
CA GLU A 96 6.41 -11.87 5.54
C GLU A 96 5.27 -11.39 6.44
N LYS A 97 5.00 -12.18 7.48
CA LYS A 97 4.06 -11.78 8.52
C LYS A 97 4.67 -10.67 9.36
N LEU A 98 3.95 -9.56 9.49
CA LEU A 98 4.36 -8.45 10.33
C LEU A 98 4.13 -8.77 11.81
N THR A 99 5.04 -8.27 12.65
CA THR A 99 4.96 -8.37 14.11
C THR A 99 5.32 -7.04 14.75
N ASP A 100 4.88 -6.81 15.97
CA ASP A 100 5.23 -5.60 16.74
C ASP A 100 6.75 -5.40 16.82
N ALA A 101 7.18 -4.14 16.76
CA ALA A 101 8.58 -3.71 16.89
C ALA A 101 9.50 -4.29 15.80
N MET A 102 8.93 -4.71 14.67
CA MET A 102 9.69 -5.11 13.50
C MET A 102 10.23 -3.87 12.78
N THR A 103 11.47 -3.94 12.32
CA THR A 103 12.07 -2.90 11.49
C THR A 103 12.49 -3.50 10.16
N LEU A 104 12.11 -2.83 9.08
CA LEU A 104 12.37 -3.24 7.70
C LEU A 104 13.09 -2.12 6.96
N GLU A 105 14.13 -2.46 6.21
CA GLU A 105 14.80 -1.54 5.28
C GLU A 105 14.41 -1.90 3.85
N ILE A 106 13.54 -1.09 3.25
CA ILE A 106 12.91 -1.36 1.95
C ILE A 106 12.86 -0.05 1.15
N ALA A 107 13.21 -0.07 -0.13
CA ALA A 107 13.22 1.13 -0.98
C ALA A 107 14.01 2.33 -0.39
N GLY A 108 15.03 2.05 0.43
CA GLY A 108 15.79 3.08 1.16
C GLY A 108 15.03 3.74 2.31
N LEU A 109 13.89 3.18 2.72
CA LEU A 109 13.09 3.60 3.87
C LEU A 109 13.33 2.65 5.05
N ASN A 110 13.38 3.20 6.25
CA ASN A 110 13.25 2.44 7.50
C ASN A 110 11.77 2.42 7.91
N ILE A 111 11.17 1.25 7.93
CA ILE A 111 9.76 1.03 8.29
C ILE A 111 9.74 0.34 9.64
N GLU A 112 9.18 1.02 10.64
CA GLU A 112 8.93 0.48 11.97
C GLU A 112 7.45 0.10 12.08
N ILE A 113 7.18 -1.16 12.46
CA ILE A 113 5.83 -1.72 12.64
C ILE A 113 5.43 -1.64 14.11
#